data_AF-A0A1V6DYS6-F1
#
_entry.id   AF-A0A1V6DYS6-F1
#
_cell.length_a   1.000
_cell.length_b   1.000
_cell.length_c   1.000
_cell.angle_alpha   90.00
_cell.angle_beta   90.00
_cell.angle_gamma   90.00
#
_symmetry.space_group_name_H-M   'P 1'
#
loop_
_entity.id
_entity.type
_entity.pdbx_description
1 polymer ?
#
loop_
_entity_poly.entity_id
_entity_poly.type
_entity_poly.pdbx_seq_one_letter_code
_entity_poly.pdbx_strand_id
1 'polypeptide(L)'
;MQIIPTANPDQLALFKQGRIDAVWTVEPWVSRLEQEADGKVYIDQKDALTTILVSSVKLLRERPELATKFVAAHVELTKWLGEHPEDAREQVRAGLSAEVRREISATLVASAWSRLHFTDTVQQAQVEALVGDAQSVGFLRDAISLDRLFSRAP
;
A
#
# COMPACT_ATOMS: atom_id res chain seq x y z
N MET A 1 22.04 13.87 6.37
CA MET A 1 20.78 13.11 6.39
C MET A 1 21.14 11.64 6.32
N GLN A 2 20.73 10.84 7.30
CA GLN A 2 20.94 9.38 7.31
C GLN A 2 19.59 8.70 7.09
N ILE A 3 19.55 7.72 6.18
CA ILE A 3 18.35 6.91 5.93
C ILE A 3 18.58 5.54 6.58
N ILE A 4 17.62 5.09 7.38
CA ILE A 4 17.69 3.81 8.10
C ILE A 4 16.52 2.95 7.64
N PRO A 5 16.74 1.89 6.83
CA PRO A 5 15.69 0.94 6.48
C PRO A 5 15.12 0.32 7.77
N THR A 6 13.83 0.52 8.00
CA THR A 6 13.17 0.13 9.25
C THR A 6 11.80 -0.43 8.91
N ALA A 7 11.46 -1.61 9.44
CA ALA A 7 10.13 -2.18 9.28
C ALA A 7 9.08 -1.26 9.93
N ASN A 8 7.92 -1.10 9.28
CA ASN A 8 6.89 -0.18 9.76
C ASN A 8 6.49 -0.36 11.24
N PRO A 9 6.37 -1.58 11.79
CA PRO A 9 6.09 -1.79 13.21
C PRO A 9 7.10 -1.17 14.18
N ASP A 10 8.36 -1.07 13.78
CA ASP A 10 9.44 -0.62 14.66
C ASP A 10 9.59 0.91 14.65
N GLN A 11 9.13 1.56 13.57
CA GLN A 11 9.28 3.01 13.38
C GLN A 11 8.66 3.83 14.51
N LEU A 12 7.48 3.43 15.01
CA LEU A 12 6.79 4.14 16.08
C LEU A 12 7.63 4.19 17.37
N ALA A 13 8.25 3.06 17.75
CA ALA A 13 9.06 3.00 18.95
C ALA A 13 10.32 3.85 18.82
N LEU A 14 10.98 3.81 17.65
CA LEU A 14 12.16 4.62 17.37
C LEU A 14 11.84 6.12 17.39
N PHE A 15 10.71 6.52 16.82
CA PHE A 15 10.25 7.90 16.81
C PHE A 15 9.98 8.40 18.23
N LYS A 16 9.24 7.63 19.04
CA LYS A 16 8.99 7.94 20.46
C LYS A 16 10.27 8.07 21.30
N GLN A 17 11.29 7.30 20.96
CA GLN A 17 12.59 7.32 21.64
C GLN A 17 13.49 8.48 21.17
N GLY A 18 13.06 9.29 20.20
CA GLY A 18 13.90 10.33 19.60
C GLY A 18 15.10 9.78 18.83
N ARG A 19 15.05 8.52 18.40
CA ARG A 19 16.13 7.86 17.63
C ARG A 19 16.05 8.14 16.14
N ILE A 20 14.90 8.62 15.67
CA ILE A 20 14.66 9.09 14.31
C ILE A 20 13.84 10.37 14.37
N ASP A 21 14.17 11.33 13.52
CA ASP A 21 13.51 12.65 13.49
C ASP A 21 12.26 12.66 12.60
N ALA A 22 12.19 11.75 11.62
CA ALA A 22 11.10 11.65 10.66
C ALA A 22 10.92 10.20 10.19
N VAL A 23 9.71 9.91 9.70
CA VAL A 23 9.32 8.61 9.16
C VAL A 23 8.64 8.80 7.81
N TRP A 24 9.05 8.02 6.81
CA TRP A 24 8.32 7.88 5.56
C TRP A 24 7.64 6.51 5.55
N THR A 25 6.31 6.49 5.63
CA THR A 25 5.52 5.27 5.86
C THR A 25 4.10 5.39 5.31
N VAL A 26 3.34 4.31 5.40
CA VAL A 26 1.96 4.17 4.91
C VAL A 26 0.98 3.98 6.05
N GLU A 27 -0.32 4.04 5.77
CA GLU A 27 -1.33 3.68 6.76
C GLU A 27 -1.26 2.18 7.15
N PRO A 28 -1.60 1.81 8.40
CA PRO A 28 -2.12 2.66 9.47
C PRO A 28 -1.03 3.36 10.31
N TRP A 29 0.25 3.30 9.91
CA TRP A 29 1.37 3.78 10.72
C TRP A 29 1.42 5.30 10.84
N VAL A 30 0.98 6.02 9.80
CA VAL A 30 0.80 7.47 9.86
C VAL A 30 -0.20 7.83 10.96
N SER A 31 -1.41 7.24 10.95
CA SER A 31 -2.39 7.44 12.02
C SER A 31 -1.84 7.11 13.40
N ARG A 32 -1.05 6.03 13.54
CA ARG A 32 -0.43 5.68 14.82
C ARG A 32 0.61 6.70 15.29
N LEU A 33 1.42 7.25 14.37
CA LEU A 33 2.39 8.28 14.73
C LEU A 33 1.70 9.57 15.21
N GLU A 34 0.64 9.99 14.53
CA GLU A 34 -0.16 11.17 14.94
C GLU A 34 -0.84 10.94 16.29
N GLN A 35 -1.49 9.79 16.48
CA GLN A 35 -2.31 9.52 17.67
C GLN A 35 -1.49 9.11 18.89
N GLU A 36 -0.38 8.39 18.69
CA GLU A 36 0.35 7.77 19.80
C GLU A 36 1.68 8.48 20.10
N ALA A 37 2.20 9.34 19.22
CA ALA A 37 3.54 9.92 19.33
C ALA A 37 3.61 11.42 18.98
N ASP A 38 2.47 12.12 18.93
CA ASP A 38 2.37 13.55 18.57
C ASP A 38 3.03 13.90 17.22
N GLY A 39 3.14 12.91 16.34
CA GLY A 39 3.68 13.07 15.00
C GLY A 39 2.83 14.02 14.18
N LYS A 40 3.46 14.72 13.24
CA LYS A 40 2.78 15.63 12.31
C LYS A 40 3.14 15.25 10.89
N VAL A 41 2.14 15.19 10.02
CA VAL A 41 2.37 15.01 8.59
C VAL A 41 3.08 16.25 8.05
N TYR A 42 4.33 16.06 7.61
CA TYR A 42 5.11 17.12 6.97
C TYR A 42 4.93 17.12 5.45
N ILE A 43 4.88 15.94 4.84
CA ILE A 43 4.66 15.73 3.40
C ILE A 43 3.64 14.60 3.23
N ASP A 44 2.68 14.81 2.34
CA ASP A 44 1.66 13.82 1.96
C ASP A 44 1.77 13.55 0.45
N GLN A 45 1.89 12.28 0.08
CA GLN A 45 2.06 11.82 -1.31
C GLN A 45 0.85 10.99 -1.76
N LYS A 46 -0.27 11.68 -2.00
CA LYS A 46 -1.57 11.05 -2.27
C LYS A 46 -1.60 10.18 -3.53
N ASP A 47 -0.76 10.50 -4.51
CA ASP A 47 -0.73 9.80 -5.80
C ASP A 47 0.32 8.67 -5.86
N ALA A 48 1.02 8.40 -4.75
CA ALA A 48 2.04 7.36 -4.70
C ALA A 48 1.42 5.96 -4.79
N LEU A 49 1.98 5.12 -5.67
CA LEU A 49 1.63 3.70 -5.74
C LEU A 49 2.12 2.98 -4.48
N THR A 50 1.20 2.51 -3.64
CA THR A 50 1.54 1.81 -2.40
C THR A 50 1.48 0.29 -2.55
N THR A 51 0.44 -0.23 -3.22
CA THR A 51 0.21 -1.67 -3.41
C THR A 51 -0.27 -1.94 -4.83
N ILE A 52 0.30 -2.94 -5.50
CA ILE A 52 -0.07 -3.36 -6.85
C ILE A 52 -0.30 -4.87 -6.85
N LEU A 53 -1.41 -5.31 -7.42
CA LEU A 53 -1.66 -6.73 -7.67
C LEU A 53 -0.82 -7.20 -8.87
N VAL A 54 0.04 -8.20 -8.66
CA VAL A 54 0.90 -8.76 -9.70
C VAL A 54 0.68 -10.26 -9.85
N SER A 55 0.92 -10.79 -11.05
CA SER A 55 0.87 -12.22 -11.34
C SER A 55 2.21 -12.72 -11.87
N SER A 56 2.49 -13.99 -11.63
CA SER A 56 3.61 -14.65 -12.29
C SER A 56 3.25 -15.01 -13.74
N VAL A 57 4.24 -14.96 -14.64
CA VAL A 57 4.07 -15.40 -16.04
C VAL A 57 3.59 -16.86 -16.10
N LYS A 58 4.04 -17.72 -15.19
CA LYS A 58 3.62 -19.12 -15.09
C LYS A 58 2.11 -19.24 -14.86
N LEU A 59 1.56 -18.48 -13.90
CA LEU A 59 0.13 -18.51 -13.60
C LEU A 59 -0.71 -18.03 -14.80
N LEU A 60 -0.27 -16.98 -15.49
CA LEU A 60 -0.95 -16.47 -16.68
C LEU A 60 -0.97 -17.49 -17.83
N ARG A 61 0.10 -18.29 -17.98
CA ARG A 61 0.20 -19.34 -19.02
C ARG A 61 -0.58 -20.60 -18.67
N GLU A 62 -0.43 -21.09 -17.45
CA GLU A 62 -0.97 -22.39 -17.04
C GLU A 62 -2.43 -22.31 -16.57
N ARG A 63 -2.85 -21.15 -16.03
CA ARG A 63 -4.19 -20.95 -15.44
C ARG A 63 -4.82 -19.62 -15.85
N PRO A 64 -4.93 -19.31 -17.16
CA PRO A 64 -5.46 -18.03 -17.63
C PRO A 64 -6.90 -17.77 -17.17
N GLU A 65 -7.76 -18.79 -17.12
CA GLU A 65 -9.13 -18.63 -16.64
C GLU A 65 -9.20 -18.25 -15.16
N LEU A 66 -8.31 -18.80 -14.34
CA LEU A 66 -8.22 -18.44 -12.92
C LEU A 66 -7.75 -17.00 -12.77
N ALA A 67 -6.76 -16.57 -13.55
CA ALA A 67 -6.28 -15.20 -13.56
C ALA A 67 -7.41 -14.21 -13.90
N THR A 68 -8.19 -14.50 -14.96
CA THR A 68 -9.33 -13.67 -15.38
C THR A 68 -10.39 -13.58 -14.29
N LYS A 69 -10.76 -14.71 -13.66
CA LYS A 69 -11.74 -14.72 -12.57
C LYS A 69 -11.25 -13.95 -11.35
N PHE A 70 -9.97 -14.09 -11.00
CA PHE A 70 -9.38 -13.38 -9.87
C PHE A 70 -9.36 -11.86 -10.10
N VAL A 71 -8.97 -11.41 -11.29
CA VAL A 71 -9.00 -9.98 -11.66
C VAL A 71 -10.43 -9.43 -11.61
N ALA A 72 -11.41 -10.17 -12.14
CA ALA A 72 -12.81 -9.76 -12.07
C ALA A 72 -13.29 -9.61 -10.62
N ALA A 73 -12.97 -10.57 -9.75
CA ALA A 73 -13.30 -10.50 -8.33
C ALA A 73 -12.59 -9.33 -7.61
N HIS A 74 -11.35 -9.02 -7.98
CA HIS A 74 -10.60 -7.89 -7.43
C HIS A 74 -11.24 -6.54 -7.81
N VAL A 75 -11.66 -6.39 -9.06
CA VAL A 75 -12.39 -5.20 -9.54
C VAL A 75 -13.73 -5.06 -8.81
N GLU A 76 -14.51 -6.15 -8.74
CA GLU A 76 -15.80 -6.15 -8.04
C GLU A 76 -15.66 -5.76 -6.57
N LEU A 77 -14.69 -6.35 -5.86
CA LEU A 77 -14.43 -6.05 -4.46
C LEU A 77 -13.97 -4.60 -4.27
N THR A 78 -13.10 -4.09 -5.15
CA THR A 78 -12.61 -2.70 -5.06
C THR A 78 -13.74 -1.71 -5.26
N LYS A 79 -14.63 -1.97 -6.22
CA LYS A 79 -15.85 -1.19 -6.40
C LYS A 79 -16.76 -1.26 -5.17
N TRP A 80 -16.98 -2.46 -4.63
CA TRP A 80 -17.79 -2.65 -3.43
C TRP A 80 -17.24 -1.89 -2.21
N LEU A 81 -15.90 -1.88 -2.01
CA LEU A 81 -15.26 -1.10 -0.94
C LEU A 81 -15.58 0.41 -1.04
N GLY A 82 -15.66 0.95 -2.25
CA GLY A 82 -16.02 2.34 -2.51
C GLY A 82 -17.51 2.64 -2.32
N GLU A 83 -18.38 1.69 -2.67
CA GLU A 83 -19.84 1.81 -2.53
C GLU A 83 -20.33 1.57 -1.09
N HIS A 84 -19.57 0.81 -0.30
CA HIS A 84 -19.93 0.37 1.06
C HIS A 84 -18.83 0.67 2.11
N PRO A 85 -18.38 1.92 2.27
CA PRO A 85 -17.20 2.24 3.07
C PRO A 85 -17.33 1.91 4.57
N GLU A 86 -18.52 2.05 5.16
CA GLU A 86 -18.73 1.72 6.58
C GLU A 86 -18.70 0.21 6.83
N ASP A 87 -19.44 -0.57 6.02
CA ASP A 87 -19.42 -2.04 6.08
C ASP A 87 -18.02 -2.60 5.82
N ALA A 88 -17.31 -2.02 4.84
CA ALA A 88 -15.94 -2.37 4.52
C ALA A 88 -14.99 -2.12 5.70
N ARG A 89 -15.09 -0.97 6.36
CA ARG A 89 -14.29 -0.64 7.55
C ARG A 89 -14.55 -1.61 8.70
N GLU A 90 -15.80 -1.97 8.94
CA GLU A 90 -16.17 -2.93 9.98
C GLU A 90 -15.57 -4.30 9.69
N GLN A 91 -15.75 -4.82 8.46
CA GLN A 91 -15.21 -6.12 8.05
C GLN A 91 -13.68 -6.16 8.10
N VAL A 92 -13.00 -5.12 7.59
CA VAL A 92 -11.53 -5.01 7.65
C VAL A 92 -11.06 -4.99 9.10
N ARG A 93 -11.71 -4.20 9.96
CA ARG A 93 -11.37 -4.14 11.38
C ARG A 93 -11.54 -5.51 12.05
N ALA A 94 -12.64 -6.21 11.79
CA ALA A 94 -12.90 -7.54 12.34
C ALA A 94 -11.86 -8.55 11.87
N GLY A 95 -11.56 -8.59 10.57
CA GLY A 95 -10.55 -9.46 9.97
C GLY A 95 -9.15 -9.21 10.55
N LEU A 96 -8.71 -7.94 10.60
CA LEU A 96 -7.43 -7.58 11.19
C LEU A 96 -7.36 -7.96 12.68
N SER A 97 -8.44 -7.73 13.43
CA SER A 97 -8.48 -8.06 14.86
C SER A 97 -8.36 -9.56 15.11
N ALA A 98 -8.99 -10.37 14.26
CA ALA A 98 -8.90 -11.83 14.31
C ALA A 98 -7.47 -12.31 13.98
N GLU A 99 -6.87 -11.76 12.92
CA GLU A 99 -5.52 -12.15 12.46
C GLU A 99 -4.45 -11.82 13.51
N VAL A 100 -4.48 -10.60 14.06
CA VAL A 100 -3.50 -10.18 15.08
C VAL A 100 -3.87 -10.64 16.49
N ARG A 101 -5.01 -11.33 16.66
CA ARG A 101 -5.57 -11.80 17.93
C ARG A 101 -5.67 -10.70 18.99
N ARG A 102 -5.97 -9.48 18.56
CA ARG A 102 -6.12 -8.29 19.40
C ARG A 102 -7.09 -7.34 18.72
N GLU A 103 -7.97 -6.73 19.51
CA GLU A 103 -8.89 -5.72 19.00
C GLU A 103 -8.13 -4.53 18.40
N ILE A 104 -8.44 -4.23 17.14
CA ILE A 104 -7.99 -3.02 16.48
C ILE A 104 -8.95 -1.87 16.79
N SER A 105 -8.41 -0.72 17.18
CA SER A 105 -9.19 0.48 17.51
C SER A 105 -10.02 0.94 16.31
N ALA A 106 -11.32 1.19 16.53
CA ALA A 106 -12.19 1.75 15.51
C ALA A 106 -11.75 3.17 15.08
N THR A 107 -11.23 3.97 16.03
CA THR A 107 -10.68 5.31 15.76
C THR A 107 -9.43 5.24 14.88
N LEU A 108 -8.57 4.23 15.10
CA LEU A 108 -7.40 4.01 14.25
C LEU A 108 -7.82 3.68 12.81
N VAL A 109 -8.77 2.75 12.65
CA VAL A 109 -9.30 2.37 11.33
C VAL A 109 -9.94 3.57 10.65
N ALA A 110 -10.75 4.36 11.37
CA ALA A 110 -11.39 5.56 10.82
C ALA A 110 -10.37 6.58 10.32
N SER A 111 -9.34 6.86 11.12
CA SER A 111 -8.27 7.79 10.74
C SER A 111 -7.51 7.31 9.51
N ALA A 112 -7.10 6.05 9.51
CA ALA A 112 -6.37 5.48 8.39
C ALA A 112 -7.20 5.48 7.10
N TRP A 113 -8.47 5.07 7.19
CA TRP A 113 -9.37 4.97 6.03
C TRP A 113 -9.57 6.29 5.30
N SER A 114 -9.54 7.42 6.01
CA SER A 114 -9.68 8.76 5.40
C SER A 114 -8.57 9.12 4.41
N ARG A 115 -7.43 8.42 4.44
CA ARG A 115 -6.30 8.59 3.52
C ARG A 115 -6.15 7.46 2.52
N LEU A 116 -6.98 6.42 2.62
CA LEU A 116 -6.92 5.29 1.71
C LEU A 116 -7.70 5.59 0.43
N HIS A 117 -7.04 5.38 -0.70
CA HIS A 117 -7.65 5.44 -2.02
C HIS A 117 -7.50 4.07 -2.68
N PHE A 118 -8.63 3.36 -2.82
CA PHE A 118 -8.66 2.06 -3.47
C PHE A 118 -8.98 2.24 -4.96
N THR A 119 -8.19 1.60 -5.82
CA THR A 119 -8.36 1.58 -7.27
C THR A 119 -8.02 0.20 -7.81
N ASP A 120 -8.73 -0.21 -8.86
CA ASP A 120 -8.45 -1.45 -9.60
C ASP A 120 -7.58 -1.21 -10.85
N THR A 121 -7.22 0.06 -11.10
CA THR A 121 -6.38 0.46 -12.22
C THR A 121 -5.02 0.96 -11.75
N VAL A 122 -4.00 0.62 -12.53
CA VAL A 122 -2.64 1.16 -12.41
C VAL A 122 -2.23 1.73 -13.77
N GLN A 123 -1.72 2.96 -13.79
CA GLN A 123 -1.26 3.59 -15.03
C GLN A 123 0.22 3.32 -15.23
N GLN A 124 0.62 3.03 -16.47
CA GLN A 124 2.03 2.81 -16.81
C GLN A 124 2.92 3.98 -16.42
N ALA A 125 2.47 5.22 -16.64
CA ALA A 125 3.20 6.43 -16.26
C ALA A 125 3.54 6.50 -14.75
N GLN A 126 2.70 5.95 -13.88
CA GLN A 126 2.99 5.93 -12.44
C GLN A 126 4.14 4.97 -12.10
N VAL A 127 4.23 3.84 -12.81
CA VAL A 127 5.34 2.89 -12.65
C VAL A 127 6.62 3.43 -13.30
N GLU A 128 6.50 4.13 -14.42
CA GLU A 128 7.63 4.82 -15.06
C GLU A 128 8.23 5.89 -14.13
N ALA A 129 7.39 6.68 -13.46
CA ALA A 129 7.84 7.65 -12.47
C ALA A 129 8.59 6.97 -11.32
N LEU A 130 8.06 5.88 -10.75
CA LEU A 130 8.71 5.12 -9.69
C LEU A 130 10.09 4.56 -10.12
N VAL A 131 10.19 4.03 -11.34
CA VAL A 131 11.47 3.54 -11.90
C VAL A 131 12.45 4.70 -12.08
N GLY A 132 11.99 5.83 -12.60
CA GLY A 132 12.79 7.05 -12.75
C GLY A 132 13.34 7.55 -11.42
N ASP A 133 12.50 7.60 -10.37
CA ASP A 133 12.91 7.97 -9.02
C ASP A 133 13.98 7.01 -8.50
N ALA A 134 13.76 5.69 -8.60
CA ALA A 134 14.71 4.68 -8.17
C ALA A 134 16.05 4.73 -8.93
N GLN A 135 16.03 5.08 -10.22
CA GLN A 135 17.24 5.32 -11.01
C GLN A 135 17.98 6.58 -10.58
N SER A 136 17.25 7.68 -10.31
CA SER A 136 17.83 8.96 -9.91
C SER A 136 18.63 8.88 -8.61
N VAL A 137 18.25 7.96 -7.71
CA VAL A 137 18.94 7.70 -6.44
C VAL A 137 19.85 6.46 -6.48
N GLY A 138 20.00 5.83 -7.66
CA GLY A 138 20.93 4.72 -7.89
C GLY A 138 20.51 3.34 -7.36
N PHE A 139 19.24 3.16 -6.96
CA PHE A 139 18.69 1.85 -6.56
C PHE A 139 18.47 0.92 -7.76
N LEU A 140 18.16 1.49 -8.93
CA LEU A 140 18.06 0.77 -10.20
C LEU A 140 19.10 1.32 -11.17
N ARG A 141 19.93 0.45 -11.74
CA ARG A 141 20.98 0.84 -12.69
C ARG A 141 20.60 0.58 -14.13
N ASP A 142 19.88 -0.51 -14.37
CA ASP A 142 19.50 -0.92 -15.72
C ASP A 142 18.12 -0.39 -16.08
N ALA A 143 17.92 -0.13 -17.37
CA ALA A 143 16.60 0.18 -17.91
C ALA A 143 15.73 -1.10 -17.84
N ILE A 144 14.64 -1.03 -17.08
CA ILE A 144 13.64 -2.09 -17.01
C ILE A 144 12.53 -1.75 -18.02
N SER A 145 12.37 -2.58 -19.06
CA SER A 145 11.20 -2.46 -19.95
C SER A 145 9.94 -2.82 -19.17
N LEU A 146 8.97 -1.91 -19.20
CA LEU A 146 7.67 -2.08 -18.54
C LEU A 146 6.60 -2.65 -19.47
N ASP A 147 6.90 -2.81 -20.77
CA ASP A 147 5.93 -3.23 -21.80
C ASP A 147 5.25 -4.57 -21.46
N ARG A 148 5.97 -5.44 -20.76
CA ARG A 148 5.49 -6.77 -20.33
C ARG A 148 4.80 -6.78 -18.97
N LEU A 149 4.80 -5.67 -18.23
CA LEU A 149 4.10 -5.57 -16.93
C LEU A 149 2.62 -5.26 -17.10
N PHE A 150 2.23 -4.62 -18.21
CA PHE A 150 0.84 -4.24 -18.50
C PHE A 150 0.17 -5.14 -19.55
N SER A 151 0.87 -6.15 -20.06
CA SER A 151 0.29 -7.10 -21.01
C SER A 151 -0.68 -8.04 -20.29
N ARG A 152 -1.95 -8.06 -20.71
CA ARG A 152 -2.95 -9.04 -20.26
C ARG A 152 -2.70 -10.46 -20.81
N ALA A 153 -1.68 -10.60 -21.65
CA ALA A 153 -1.24 -11.85 -22.26
C ALA A 153 0.27 -12.05 -21.99
N PRO A 154 0.73 -13.31 -21.88
CA PRO A 154 2.12 -13.66 -21.55
C PRO A 154 3.14 -13.42 -22.66
#